data_AF-A0AAV4IQR4-F1
#
_entry.id   AF-A0AAV4IQR4-F1
#
_cell.length_a   1.000
_cell.length_b   1.000
_cell.length_c   1.000
_cell.angle_alpha   90.00
_cell.angle_beta   90.00
_cell.angle_gamma   90.00
#
_symmetry.space_group_name_H-M   'P 1'
#
loop_
_entity.id
_entity.type
_entity.pdbx_description
1 polymer ?
#
loop_
_entity_poly.entity_id
_entity_poly.type
_entity_poly.pdbx_seq_one_letter_code
_entity_poly.pdbx_strand_id
1 'polypeptide(L)'
;MSTREEIIQQADLLGYRGEKRKEYLKQEFKVLAQRTARKEELEAERAAKKEEAERAAKKEEAERAARKEELEAERAAKLEQEKMRLETEMKMLQAKIQAGIVKEETVGNASRLMTQ
;
A
#
# COMPACT_ATOMS: atom_id res chain seq x y z
N MET A 1 35.93 -10.79 3.35
CA MET A 1 35.94 -11.47 2.03
C MET A 1 37.33 -11.30 1.48
N SER A 2 37.98 -12.38 1.03
CA SER A 2 39.35 -12.28 0.53
C SER A 2 39.40 -11.47 -0.77
N THR A 3 40.09 -10.35 -0.72
CA THR A 3 40.44 -9.48 -1.83
C THR A 3 41.54 -10.12 -2.68
N ARG A 4 41.75 -9.55 -3.85
CA ARG A 4 42.84 -9.96 -4.74
C ARG A 4 44.20 -9.91 -4.04
N GLU A 5 44.42 -8.90 -3.19
CA GLU A 5 45.65 -8.69 -2.44
C GLU A 5 45.82 -9.73 -1.32
N GLU A 6 44.76 -10.04 -0.59
CA GLU A 6 44.80 -11.09 0.46
C GLU A 6 45.13 -12.47 -0.15
N ILE A 7 44.60 -12.78 -1.33
CA ILE A 7 44.92 -14.03 -2.05
C ILE A 7 46.42 -14.09 -2.43
N ILE A 8 46.99 -12.97 -2.90
CA ILE A 8 48.41 -12.89 -3.26
C ILE A 8 49.28 -13.05 -2.01
N GLN A 9 48.96 -12.33 -0.94
CA GLN A 9 49.68 -12.43 0.34
C GLN A 9 49.60 -13.85 0.90
N GLN A 10 48.43 -14.50 0.79
CA GLN A 10 48.26 -15.87 1.24
C GLN A 10 49.10 -16.86 0.43
N ALA A 11 49.23 -16.68 -0.89
CA ALA A 11 50.13 -17.48 -1.71
C ALA A 11 51.60 -17.37 -1.24
N ASP A 12 52.00 -16.15 -0.86
CA ASP A 12 53.36 -15.87 -0.40
C ASP A 12 53.61 -16.44 1.00
N LEU A 13 52.63 -16.33 1.91
CA LEU A 13 52.67 -16.95 3.25
C LEU A 13 52.73 -18.48 3.20
N LEU A 14 52.07 -19.09 2.22
CA LEU A 14 52.11 -20.53 1.97
C LEU A 14 53.41 -20.99 1.29
N GLY A 15 54.30 -20.06 0.95
CA GLY A 15 55.56 -20.35 0.28
C GLY A 15 55.41 -20.89 -1.14
N TYR A 16 54.25 -20.69 -1.78
CA TYR A 16 54.04 -21.15 -3.15
C TYR A 16 54.89 -20.35 -4.12
N ARG A 17 55.65 -21.07 -4.98
CA ARG A 17 56.50 -20.49 -6.03
C ARG A 17 56.32 -21.20 -7.36
N GLY A 18 56.76 -20.54 -8.44
CA GLY A 18 56.70 -21.09 -9.80
C GLY A 18 55.28 -21.48 -10.23
N GLU A 19 55.15 -22.65 -10.85
CA GLU A 19 53.87 -23.17 -11.34
C GLU A 19 52.84 -23.36 -10.22
N LYS A 20 53.28 -23.79 -9.03
CA LYS A 20 52.38 -23.97 -7.86
C LYS A 20 51.70 -22.67 -7.45
N ARG A 21 52.42 -21.54 -7.50
CA ARG A 21 51.87 -20.21 -7.22
C ARG A 21 50.88 -19.79 -8.30
N LYS A 22 51.22 -20.01 -9.57
CA LYS A 22 50.34 -19.68 -10.70
C LYS A 22 49.02 -20.43 -10.62
N GLU A 23 49.08 -21.73 -10.33
CA GLU A 23 47.89 -22.57 -10.24
C GLU A 23 46.99 -22.18 -9.05
N TYR A 24 47.58 -21.94 -7.88
CA TYR A 24 46.86 -21.44 -6.71
C TYR A 24 46.14 -20.11 -7.01
N LEU A 25 46.87 -19.11 -7.52
CA LEU A 25 46.29 -17.81 -7.83
C LEU A 25 45.19 -17.91 -8.90
N LYS A 26 45.36 -18.77 -9.90
CA LYS A 26 44.35 -19.00 -10.95
C LYS A 26 43.07 -19.58 -10.36
N GLN A 27 43.16 -20.54 -9.44
CA GLN A 27 41.99 -21.13 -8.80
C GLN A 27 41.29 -20.11 -7.88
N GLU A 28 42.03 -19.44 -7.01
CA GLU A 28 41.46 -18.48 -6.06
C GLU A 28 40.84 -17.26 -6.76
N PHE A 29 41.48 -16.72 -7.80
CA PHE A 29 40.88 -15.63 -8.58
C PHE A 29 39.66 -16.06 -9.36
N LYS A 30 39.60 -17.31 -9.84
CA LYS A 30 38.39 -17.85 -10.47
C LYS A 30 37.24 -17.92 -9.46
N VAL A 31 37.51 -18.39 -8.24
CA VAL A 31 36.52 -18.44 -7.16
C VAL A 31 36.08 -17.03 -6.75
N LEU A 32 37.01 -16.09 -6.62
CA LEU A 32 36.71 -14.69 -6.32
C LEU A 32 35.80 -14.08 -7.39
N ALA A 33 36.11 -14.27 -8.68
CA ALA A 33 35.30 -13.77 -9.79
C ALA A 33 33.88 -14.37 -9.79
N GLN A 34 33.75 -15.68 -9.57
CA GLN A 34 32.44 -16.34 -9.48
C GLN A 34 31.61 -15.82 -8.31
N ARG A 35 32.24 -15.55 -7.16
CA ARG A 35 31.56 -14.99 -5.98
C ARG A 35 31.11 -13.55 -6.22
N THR A 36 31.95 -12.73 -6.86
CA THR A 36 31.59 -11.35 -7.21
C THR A 36 30.39 -11.34 -8.17
N ALA A 37 30.44 -12.12 -9.26
CA ALA A 37 29.34 -12.22 -10.21
C ALA A 37 28.03 -12.67 -9.53
N ARG A 38 28.10 -13.69 -8.68
CA ARG A 38 26.90 -14.17 -7.93
C ARG A 38 26.37 -13.12 -6.96
N LYS A 39 27.24 -12.31 -6.36
CA LYS A 39 26.82 -11.22 -5.47
C LYS A 39 26.09 -10.13 -6.27
N GLU A 40 26.62 -9.75 -7.43
CA GLU A 40 25.97 -8.79 -8.34
C GLU A 40 24.60 -9.29 -8.82
N GLU A 41 24.49 -10.58 -9.19
CA GLU A 41 23.22 -11.21 -9.53
C GLU A 41 22.21 -11.15 -8.39
N LEU A 42 22.63 -11.48 -7.16
CA LEU A 42 21.76 -11.43 -5.98
C LEU A 42 21.33 -9.99 -5.64
N GLU A 43 22.21 -9.02 -5.81
CA GLU A 43 21.88 -7.60 -5.61
C GLU A 43 20.86 -7.12 -6.65
N ALA A 44 21.03 -7.51 -7.92
CA ALA A 44 20.07 -7.22 -8.98
C ALA A 44 18.70 -7.88 -8.71
N GLU A 45 18.67 -9.15 -8.28
CA GLU A 45 17.43 -9.86 -7.94
C GLU A 45 16.71 -9.18 -6.77
N ARG A 46 17.45 -8.75 -5.73
CA ARG A 46 16.88 -8.02 -4.60
C ARG A 46 16.31 -6.68 -5.01
N ALA A 47 16.99 -5.95 -5.88
CA ALA A 47 16.50 -4.68 -6.41
C ALA A 47 15.20 -4.88 -7.20
N ALA A 48 15.14 -5.88 -8.07
CA ALA A 48 13.94 -6.21 -8.84
C ALA A 48 12.75 -6.58 -7.95
N LYS A 49 12.96 -7.43 -6.93
CA LYS A 49 11.91 -7.79 -5.97
C LYS A 49 11.41 -6.59 -5.17
N LYS A 50 12.30 -5.68 -4.80
CA LYS A 50 11.94 -4.44 -4.09
C LYS A 50 11.07 -3.55 -4.97
N GLU A 51 11.44 -3.39 -6.24
CA GLU A 51 10.67 -2.60 -7.21
C GLU A 51 9.28 -3.21 -7.47
N GLU A 52 9.20 -4.53 -7.61
CA GLU A 52 7.93 -5.24 -7.75
C GLU A 52 7.01 -5.03 -6.55
N ALA A 53 7.55 -5.17 -5.33
CA ALA A 53 6.81 -4.93 -4.10
C ALA A 53 6.31 -3.47 -3.99
N GLU A 54 7.14 -2.50 -4.38
CA GLU A 54 6.74 -1.09 -4.38
C GLU A 54 5.62 -0.80 -5.38
N ARG A 55 5.69 -1.39 -6.59
CA ARG A 55 4.62 -1.26 -7.59
C ARG A 55 3.31 -1.90 -7.11
N ALA A 56 3.39 -3.07 -6.48
CA ALA A 56 2.22 -3.74 -5.91
C ALA A 56 1.57 -2.90 -4.80
N ALA A 57 2.37 -2.34 -3.88
CA ALA A 57 1.88 -1.47 -2.81
C ALA A 57 1.19 -0.21 -3.34
N LYS A 58 1.78 0.47 -4.34
CA LYS A 58 1.17 1.66 -4.96
C LYS A 58 -0.15 1.32 -5.65
N LYS A 59 -0.25 0.15 -6.30
CA LYS A 59 -1.49 -0.30 -6.94
C LYS A 59 -2.58 -0.55 -5.89
N GLU A 60 -2.24 -1.22 -4.79
CA GLU A 60 -3.19 -1.49 -3.71
C GLU A 60 -3.67 -0.20 -3.03
N GLU A 61 -2.77 0.76 -2.80
CA GLU A 61 -3.12 2.08 -2.25
C GLU A 61 -4.10 2.84 -3.16
N ALA A 62 -3.83 2.86 -4.47
CA ALA A 62 -4.72 3.49 -5.45
C ALA A 62 -6.11 2.82 -5.49
N GLU A 63 -6.16 1.48 -5.44
CA GLU A 63 -7.42 0.74 -5.43
C GLU A 63 -8.22 1.01 -4.14
N ARG A 64 -7.57 1.09 -2.99
CA ARG A 64 -8.21 1.46 -1.72
C ARG A 64 -8.74 2.89 -1.75
N ALA A 65 -7.99 3.84 -2.31
CA ALA A 65 -8.42 5.22 -2.46
C ALA A 65 -9.67 5.33 -3.34
N ALA A 66 -9.68 4.66 -4.50
CA ALA A 66 -10.83 4.64 -5.41
C ALA A 66 -12.08 4.03 -4.74
N ARG A 67 -11.94 2.90 -4.02
CA ARG A 67 -13.06 2.31 -3.27
C ARG A 67 -13.59 3.22 -2.17
N LYS A 68 -12.72 3.99 -1.52
CA LYS A 68 -13.14 4.94 -0.48
C LYS A 68 -13.98 6.06 -1.10
N GLU A 69 -13.55 6.61 -2.23
CA GLU A 69 -14.29 7.65 -2.97
C GLU A 69 -15.66 7.14 -3.43
N GLU A 70 -15.72 5.91 -3.96
CA GLU A 70 -16.98 5.27 -4.36
C GLU A 70 -17.96 5.11 -3.18
N LEU A 71 -17.46 4.64 -2.03
CA LEU A 71 -18.28 4.51 -0.81
C LEU A 71 -18.76 5.86 -0.26
N GLU A 72 -17.92 6.91 -0.35
CA GLU A 72 -18.31 8.26 0.05
C GLU A 72 -19.40 8.82 -0.88
N ALA A 73 -19.27 8.61 -2.18
CA ALA A 73 -20.29 8.99 -3.16
C ALA A 73 -21.62 8.23 -2.93
N GLU A 74 -21.57 6.93 -2.65
CA GLU A 74 -22.76 6.13 -2.35
C GLU A 74 -23.48 6.63 -1.09
N ARG A 75 -22.71 6.95 -0.03
CA ARG A 75 -23.27 7.51 1.21
C ARG A 75 -23.92 8.86 0.97
N ALA A 76 -23.27 9.74 0.21
CA ALA A 76 -23.83 11.05 -0.14
C ALA A 76 -25.13 10.89 -0.93
N ALA A 77 -25.19 9.96 -1.90
CA ALA A 77 -26.39 9.70 -2.69
C ALA A 77 -27.56 9.19 -1.82
N LYS A 78 -27.29 8.28 -0.88
CA LYS A 78 -28.32 7.78 0.06
C LYS A 78 -28.85 8.88 0.97
N LEU A 79 -27.98 9.75 1.48
CA LEU A 79 -28.38 10.87 2.31
C LEU A 79 -29.26 11.87 1.54
N GLU A 80 -28.92 12.19 0.30
CA GLU A 80 -29.73 13.09 -0.53
C GLU A 80 -31.11 12.47 -0.83
N GLN A 81 -31.16 11.16 -1.10
CA GLN A 81 -32.42 10.45 -1.30
C GLN A 81 -33.30 10.48 -0.05
N GLU A 82 -32.73 10.25 1.13
CA GLU A 82 -33.44 10.31 2.41
C GLU A 82 -33.97 11.73 2.68
N LYS A 83 -33.15 12.75 2.44
CA LYS A 83 -33.54 14.15 2.58
C LYS A 83 -34.73 14.49 1.67
N MET A 84 -34.68 14.13 0.39
CA MET A 84 -35.80 14.35 -0.53
C MET A 84 -37.08 13.63 -0.10
N ARG A 85 -36.95 12.41 0.43
CA ARG A 85 -38.09 11.67 0.97
C ARG A 85 -38.70 12.39 2.16
N LEU A 86 -37.89 12.81 3.13
CA LEU A 86 -38.35 13.54 4.31
C LEU A 86 -38.99 14.88 3.94
N GLU A 87 -38.41 15.61 2.99
CA GLU A 87 -39.00 16.86 2.47
C GLU A 87 -40.38 16.61 1.83
N THR A 88 -40.53 15.50 1.11
CA THR A 88 -41.81 15.11 0.50
C THR A 88 -42.84 14.74 1.56
N GLU A 89 -42.45 13.95 2.57
CA GLU A 89 -43.31 13.59 3.70
C GLU A 89 -43.76 14.84 4.49
N MET A 90 -42.84 15.77 4.76
CA MET A 90 -43.14 17.06 5.40
C MET A 90 -44.14 17.90 4.59
N LYS A 91 -43.94 18.03 3.27
CA LYS A 91 -44.87 18.75 2.39
C LYS A 91 -46.27 18.12 2.40
N MET A 92 -46.36 16.79 2.36
CA MET A 92 -47.64 16.09 2.45
C MET A 92 -48.32 16.30 3.81
N LEU A 93 -47.58 16.25 4.92
CA LEU A 93 -48.11 16.51 6.24
C LEU A 93 -48.63 17.95 6.36
N GLN A 94 -47.87 18.93 5.88
CA GLN A 94 -48.28 20.33 5.85
C GLN A 94 -49.57 20.53 5.05
N ALA A 95 -49.69 19.88 3.89
CA ALA A 95 -50.92 19.92 3.08
C ALA A 95 -52.13 19.29 3.80
N LYS A 96 -51.92 18.16 4.51
CA LYS A 96 -52.98 17.52 5.31
C LYS A 96 -53.45 18.39 6.48
N ILE A 97 -52.54 19.11 7.13
CA ILE A 97 -52.87 20.07 8.20
C ILE A 97 -53.68 21.24 7.62
N GLN A 98 -53.25 21.82 6.51
CA GLN A 98 -53.98 22.91 5.83
C GLN A 98 -55.39 22.48 5.37
N ALA A 99 -55.55 21.23 4.94
CA ALA A 99 -56.84 20.66 4.58
C ALA A 99 -57.74 20.31 5.78
N GLY A 100 -57.28 20.52 7.02
CA GLY A 100 -58.01 20.19 8.25
C GLY A 100 -58.16 18.68 8.52
N ILE A 101 -57.40 17.84 7.82
CA ILE A 101 -57.45 16.37 7.93
C ILE A 101 -56.70 15.89 9.18
N VAL A 102 -55.70 16.65 9.64
CA VAL A 102 -54.88 16.38 10.84
C VAL A 102 -54.80 17.64 11.71
N LYS A 103 -55.04 17.53 13.03
CA LYS A 103 -54.92 18.65 13.98
C LYS A 103 -53.47 18.82 14.45
N GLU A 104 -53.01 20.07 14.64
CA GLU A 104 -51.62 20.44 15.01
C GLU A 104 -51.07 19.79 16.29
N GLU A 105 -51.91 19.25 17.18
CA GLU A 105 -51.50 18.68 18.47
C GLU A 105 -50.52 17.50 18.36
N THR A 106 -50.47 16.80 17.22
CA THR A 106 -49.51 15.70 16.98
C THR A 106 -48.13 16.17 16.52
N VAL A 107 -47.96 17.42 16.06
CA VAL A 107 -46.68 17.94 15.55
C VAL A 107 -45.86 18.59 16.68
N GLY A 108 -46.52 19.11 17.73
CA GLY A 108 -45.87 19.81 18.84
C GLY A 108 -45.04 18.93 19.79
N ASN A 109 -45.13 17.60 19.71
CA ASN A 109 -44.43 16.70 20.64
C ASN A 109 -42.96 16.42 20.25
N ALA A 110 -42.54 16.72 19.02
CA ALA A 110 -41.14 16.56 18.62
C ALA A 110 -40.23 17.71 19.10
N SER A 111 -40.76 18.94 19.21
CA SER A 111 -39.97 20.10 19.65
C SER A 111 -39.78 20.20 21.17
N ARG A 112 -40.59 19.51 21.98
CA ARG A 112 -40.46 19.53 23.47
C ARG A 112 -39.41 18.56 24.01
N LEU A 113 -38.99 17.57 23.23
CA LEU A 113 -38.00 16.56 23.63
C LEU A 113 -36.53 17.00 23.41
N MET A 114 -36.30 18.18 22.83
CA MET A 114 -34.95 18.74 22.55
C MET A 114 -34.59 19.91 23.50
N THR A 115 -35.31 20.09 24.62
CA THR A 115 -35.05 21.16 25.59
C THR A 115 -35.04 20.69 27.05
N GLN A 116 -34.76 19.41 27.30
CA GLN A 116 -34.41 18.91 28.64
C GLN A 116 -33.08 18.14 28.59
#